data_AF-A0A965Q1M0-F1
#
_entry.id   AF-A0A965Q1M0-F1
#
_cell.length_a   1.000
_cell.length_b   1.000
_cell.length_c   1.000
_cell.angle_alpha   90.00
_cell.angle_beta   90.00
_cell.angle_gamma   90.00
#
_symmetry.space_group_name_H-M   'P 1'
#
loop_
_entity.id
_entity.type
_entity.pdbx_description
1 polymer ?
#
loop_
_entity_poly.entity_id
_entity_poly.type
_entity_poly.pdbx_seq_one_letter_code
_entity_poly.pdbx_strand_id
1 'polypeptide(L)'
;MGTRKTKNDVSKHLGVQQSIISVRGQRVIIDADLAKLYGTSTKRLKEQLKRNSDRFPEDFVFELTKAETSEVVAKCDHLEKLKYSRVLPLAFTEHGAVMAANVLNSQIAIKTSIMVVRAFIRAREILAEHLELKRRLDRLEQRVAKGFQDNEEELQAIRFAIQQLMEPPEPKTKKPLGFGREK
;
A
#
# COMPACT_ATOMS: atom_id res chain seq x y z
N MET A 1 -49.10 -17.54 17.89
CA MET A 1 -48.51 -17.38 16.53
C MET A 1 -47.33 -16.43 16.63
N GLY A 2 -46.10 -16.96 16.69
CA GLY A 2 -44.89 -16.16 16.83
C GLY A 2 -44.39 -15.67 15.47
N THR A 3 -44.40 -14.36 15.27
CA THR A 3 -43.81 -13.72 14.09
C THR A 3 -42.28 -13.77 14.17
N ARG A 4 -41.66 -14.58 13.30
CA ARG A 4 -40.20 -14.65 13.18
C ARG A 4 -39.68 -13.33 12.62
N LYS A 5 -38.93 -12.60 13.45
CA LYS A 5 -38.03 -11.52 13.04
C LYS A 5 -37.08 -12.03 11.96
N THR A 6 -37.23 -11.55 10.73
CA THR A 6 -36.17 -11.51 9.73
C THR A 6 -35.13 -10.49 10.20
N LYS A 7 -34.23 -10.92 11.09
CA LYS A 7 -33.00 -10.18 11.36
C LYS A 7 -32.14 -10.26 10.10
N ASN A 8 -32.06 -9.13 9.41
CA ASN A 8 -31.10 -8.80 8.36
C ASN A 8 -29.77 -9.58 8.51
N ASP A 9 -29.56 -10.56 7.63
CA ASP A 9 -28.30 -11.31 7.41
C ASP A 9 -27.26 -10.43 6.67
N VAL A 10 -27.21 -9.13 6.98
CA VAL A 10 -26.30 -8.17 6.33
C VAL A 10 -24.90 -8.20 6.97
N SER A 11 -24.73 -8.92 8.09
CA SER A 11 -23.46 -9.01 8.82
C SER A 11 -22.51 -10.13 8.36
N LYS A 12 -22.78 -10.84 7.25
CA LYS A 12 -22.00 -12.06 6.89
C LYS A 12 -21.23 -12.03 5.58
N HIS A 13 -21.32 -10.97 4.79
CA HIS A 13 -20.49 -10.83 3.61
C HIS A 13 -19.33 -9.90 3.95
N LEU A 14 -18.21 -10.47 4.38
CA LEU A 14 -16.92 -9.79 4.28
C LEU A 14 -16.83 -9.27 2.84
N GLY A 15 -16.75 -7.95 2.67
CA GLY A 15 -16.75 -7.37 1.34
C GLY A 15 -15.58 -7.94 0.56
N VAL A 16 -15.78 -8.37 -0.69
CA VAL A 16 -14.74 -9.04 -1.50
C VAL A 16 -13.41 -8.27 -1.50
N GLN A 17 -13.47 -6.95 -1.47
CA GLN A 17 -12.30 -6.07 -1.36
C GLN A 17 -11.53 -6.22 -0.04
N GLN A 18 -12.23 -6.42 1.08
CA GLN A 18 -11.62 -6.59 2.41
C GLN A 18 -10.93 -7.95 2.56
N SER A 19 -11.32 -8.94 1.76
CA SER A 19 -10.68 -10.25 1.68
C SER A 19 -9.38 -10.25 0.86
N ILE A 20 -9.11 -9.18 0.11
CA ILE A 20 -7.90 -9.06 -0.71
C ILE A 20 -6.78 -8.46 0.14
N ILE A 21 -5.74 -9.25 0.37
CA ILE A 21 -4.57 -8.88 1.17
C ILE A 21 -3.29 -8.96 0.32
N SER A 22 -2.19 -8.41 0.82
CA SER A 22 -0.89 -8.48 0.16
C SER A 22 0.01 -9.50 0.85
N VAL A 23 0.51 -10.49 0.11
CA VAL A 23 1.48 -11.49 0.59
C VAL A 23 2.54 -11.68 -0.51
N ARG A 24 3.83 -11.67 -0.15
CA ARG A 24 4.96 -11.75 -1.12
C ARG A 24 4.86 -10.72 -2.26
N GLY A 25 4.32 -9.53 -1.98
CA GLY A 25 4.09 -8.49 -2.99
C GLY A 25 2.93 -8.76 -3.96
N GLN A 26 2.21 -9.88 -3.81
CA GLN A 26 1.06 -10.25 -4.63
C GLN A 26 -0.25 -10.00 -3.87
N ARG A 27 -1.27 -9.54 -4.59
CA ARG A 27 -2.65 -9.50 -4.05
C ARG A 27 -3.22 -10.91 -4.06
N VAL A 28 -3.74 -11.35 -2.91
CA VAL A 28 -4.27 -12.70 -2.74
C VAL A 28 -5.53 -12.71 -1.86
N ILE A 29 -6.34 -13.75 -1.98
CA ILE A 29 -7.43 -14.09 -1.06
C ILE A 29 -7.09 -15.41 -0.37
N ILE A 30 -7.26 -15.46 0.95
CA ILE A 30 -7.01 -16.67 1.74
C ILE A 30 -8.15 -17.69 1.54
N ASP A 31 -7.81 -18.98 1.52
CA ASP A 31 -8.74 -20.10 1.35
C ASP A 31 -10.00 -20.01 2.23
N ALA A 32 -9.85 -19.55 3.47
CA ALA A 32 -10.91 -19.34 4.43
C ALA A 32 -11.94 -18.32 3.96
N ASP A 33 -11.51 -17.21 3.36
CA ASP A 33 -12.42 -16.19 2.86
C ASP A 33 -12.93 -16.53 1.47
N LEU A 34 -12.08 -17.09 0.61
CA LEU A 34 -12.51 -17.54 -0.72
C LEU A 34 -13.62 -18.58 -0.62
N ALA A 35 -13.50 -19.53 0.31
CA ALA A 35 -14.53 -20.53 0.57
C ALA A 35 -15.85 -19.89 1.04
N LYS A 36 -15.79 -18.91 1.96
CA LYS A 36 -16.97 -18.15 2.41
C LYS A 36 -17.63 -17.40 1.25
N LEU A 37 -16.84 -16.69 0.45
CA LEU A 37 -17.29 -15.92 -0.72
C LEU A 37 -18.00 -16.81 -1.75
N TYR A 38 -17.49 -18.03 -1.95
CA TYR A 38 -18.08 -19.00 -2.89
C TYR A 38 -19.17 -19.89 -2.27
N GLY A 39 -19.53 -19.67 -1.00
CA GLY A 39 -20.57 -20.43 -0.32
C GLY A 39 -20.23 -21.91 -0.13
N THR A 40 -18.95 -22.23 0.05
CA THR A 40 -18.45 -23.61 0.24
C THR A 40 -17.60 -23.72 1.51
N SER A 41 -17.25 -24.95 1.89
CA SER A 41 -16.29 -25.18 2.98
C SER A 41 -14.85 -25.14 2.45
N THR A 42 -13.91 -24.72 3.30
CA THR A 42 -12.46 -24.77 2.98
C THR A 42 -12.00 -26.17 2.63
N LYS A 43 -12.55 -27.19 3.32
CA LYS A 43 -12.29 -28.60 3.03
C LYS A 43 -12.71 -28.97 1.60
N ARG A 44 -13.92 -28.59 1.19
CA ARG A 44 -14.43 -28.87 -0.16
C ARG A 44 -13.63 -28.12 -1.23
N LEU A 45 -13.26 -26.87 -0.97
CA LEU A 45 -12.39 -26.10 -1.85
C LEU A 45 -11.03 -26.81 -2.05
N LYS A 46 -10.36 -27.19 -0.96
CA LYS A 46 -9.08 -27.93 -1.03
C LYS A 46 -9.19 -29.28 -1.72
N GLU A 47 -10.30 -29.99 -1.54
CA GLU A 47 -10.58 -31.23 -2.26
C GLU A 47 -10.69 -31.00 -3.77
N GLN A 48 -11.40 -29.95 -4.19
CA GLN A 48 -11.50 -29.59 -5.61
C GLN A 48 -10.16 -29.23 -6.23
N LEU A 49 -9.30 -28.49 -5.50
CA LEU A 49 -7.94 -28.20 -5.93
C LEU A 49 -7.13 -29.48 -6.16
N LYS A 50 -7.15 -30.41 -5.20
CA LYS A 50 -6.41 -31.68 -5.30
C LYS A 50 -6.87 -32.54 -6.47
N ARG A 51 -8.18 -32.52 -6.78
CA ARG A 51 -8.74 -33.28 -7.92
C ARG A 51 -8.41 -32.67 -9.28
N ASN A 52 -8.07 -31.38 -9.32
CA ASN A 52 -7.84 -30.62 -10.55
C ASN A 52 -6.49 -29.89 -10.48
N SER A 53 -5.47 -30.55 -9.92
CA SER A 53 -4.17 -29.93 -9.62
C SER A 53 -3.46 -29.39 -10.87
N ASP A 54 -3.73 -29.99 -12.03
CA ASP A 54 -3.29 -29.54 -13.36
C ASP A 54 -3.74 -28.12 -13.71
N ARG A 55 -4.82 -27.63 -13.09
CA ARG A 55 -5.38 -26.28 -13.31
C ARG A 55 -4.86 -25.23 -12.34
N PHE A 56 -4.07 -25.62 -11.35
CA PHE A 56 -3.59 -24.76 -10.28
C PHE A 56 -2.06 -24.73 -10.25
N PRO A 57 -1.41 -24.02 -11.19
CA PRO A 57 0.03 -23.77 -11.13
C PRO A 57 0.40 -22.90 -9.91
N GLU A 58 1.69 -22.86 -9.56
CA GLU A 58 2.20 -22.20 -8.35
C GLU A 58 1.94 -20.68 -8.32
N ASP A 59 1.78 -20.04 -9.47
CA ASP A 59 1.43 -18.62 -9.61
C ASP A 59 -0.07 -18.35 -9.40
N PHE A 60 -0.90 -19.38 -9.38
CA PHE A 60 -2.35 -19.27 -9.12
C PHE A 60 -2.66 -19.46 -7.64
N VAL A 61 -1.99 -20.43 -7.01
CA VAL A 61 -2.19 -20.78 -5.61
C VAL A 61 -0.89 -21.23 -4.98
N PHE A 62 -0.63 -20.78 -3.76
CA PHE A 62 0.51 -21.22 -2.98
C PHE A 62 0.14 -21.35 -1.49
N GLU A 63 0.87 -22.19 -0.78
CA GLU A 63 0.72 -22.34 0.67
C GLU A 63 1.51 -21.25 1.42
N LEU A 64 0.89 -20.66 2.44
CA LEU A 64 1.58 -19.72 3.32
C LEU A 64 2.50 -20.43 4.29
N THR A 65 3.65 -19.83 4.57
CA THR A 65 4.50 -20.26 5.69
C THR A 65 3.85 -19.92 7.04
N LYS A 66 4.36 -20.50 8.13
CA LYS A 66 3.91 -20.18 9.49
C LYS A 66 4.08 -18.70 9.84
N ALA A 67 5.19 -18.10 9.39
CA ALA A 67 5.49 -16.69 9.59
C ALA A 67 4.48 -15.81 8.85
N GLU A 68 4.26 -16.08 7.56
CA GLU A 68 3.28 -15.34 6.75
C GLU A 68 1.86 -15.50 7.29
N THR A 69 1.50 -16.70 7.75
CA THR A 69 0.18 -16.93 8.38
C THR A 69 0.00 -16.07 9.62
N SER A 70 1.03 -15.98 10.46
CA SER A 70 0.99 -15.17 11.68
C SER A 70 0.90 -13.67 11.36
N GLU A 71 1.62 -13.21 10.33
CA GLU A 71 1.56 -11.82 9.86
C GLU A 71 0.17 -11.47 9.30
N VAL A 72 -0.39 -12.34 8.45
CA VAL A 72 -1.72 -12.16 7.87
C VAL A 72 -2.78 -12.12 8.97
N VAL A 73 -2.72 -13.03 9.94
CA VAL A 73 -3.64 -13.06 11.08
C VAL A 73 -3.53 -11.79 11.93
N ALA A 74 -2.32 -11.29 12.18
CA ALA A 74 -2.11 -10.08 12.96
C ALA A 74 -2.64 -8.82 12.26
N LYS A 75 -2.68 -8.81 10.93
CA LYS A 75 -3.21 -7.69 10.12
C LYS A 75 -4.70 -7.80 9.83
N CYS A 76 -5.30 -8.97 10.02
CA CYS A 76 -6.66 -9.27 9.57
C CYS A 76 -7.46 -10.03 10.63
N ASP A 77 -8.21 -9.30 11.45
CA ASP A 77 -9.01 -9.86 12.55
C ASP A 77 -9.99 -10.96 12.11
N HIS A 78 -10.52 -10.87 10.89
CA HIS A 78 -11.45 -11.87 10.33
C HIS A 78 -10.79 -13.24 10.05
N LEU A 79 -9.45 -13.30 10.10
CA LEU A 79 -8.64 -14.50 9.92
C LEU A 79 -8.12 -15.08 11.25
N GLU A 80 -8.51 -14.54 12.42
CA GLU A 80 -8.07 -15.01 13.74
C GLU A 80 -8.17 -16.52 13.95
N LYS A 81 -9.16 -17.17 13.33
CA LYS A 81 -9.35 -18.63 13.41
C LYS A 81 -8.17 -19.43 12.84
N LEU A 82 -7.36 -18.82 11.97
CA LEU A 82 -6.16 -19.43 11.40
C LEU A 82 -4.98 -19.44 12.38
N LYS A 83 -4.99 -18.60 13.44
CA LYS A 83 -3.92 -18.50 14.43
C LYS A 83 -3.54 -19.84 15.06
N TYR A 84 -4.56 -20.66 15.34
CA TYR A 84 -4.41 -21.96 15.99
C TYR A 84 -4.62 -23.13 15.03
N SER A 85 -4.70 -22.86 13.72
CA SER A 85 -4.87 -23.90 12.72
C SER A 85 -3.60 -24.73 12.61
N ARG A 86 -3.75 -26.06 12.66
CA ARG A 86 -2.64 -27.00 12.38
C ARG A 86 -2.29 -27.05 10.89
N VAL A 87 -3.22 -26.64 10.03
CA VAL A 87 -3.06 -26.68 8.58
C VAL A 87 -2.78 -25.26 8.09
N LEU A 88 -1.75 -25.11 7.28
CA LEU A 88 -1.41 -23.84 6.67
C LEU A 88 -2.48 -23.44 5.65
N PRO A 89 -2.84 -22.15 5.61
CA PRO A 89 -3.81 -21.65 4.64
C PRO A 89 -3.18 -21.58 3.24
N LEU A 90 -4.03 -21.79 2.23
CA LEU A 90 -3.67 -21.49 0.84
C LEU A 90 -4.02 -20.05 0.51
N ALA A 91 -3.16 -19.39 -0.25
CA ALA A 91 -3.37 -18.07 -0.80
C ALA A 91 -3.67 -18.17 -2.30
N PHE A 92 -4.74 -17.52 -2.74
CA PHE A 92 -5.20 -17.54 -4.13
C PHE A 92 -4.99 -16.18 -4.77
N THR A 93 -4.31 -16.14 -5.92
CA THR A 93 -4.27 -14.94 -6.76
C THR A 93 -5.62 -14.73 -7.47
N GLU A 94 -5.76 -13.64 -8.22
CA GLU A 94 -6.97 -13.41 -9.03
C GLU A 94 -7.29 -14.61 -9.93
N HIS A 95 -6.29 -15.10 -10.67
CA HIS A 95 -6.46 -16.24 -11.56
C HIS A 95 -6.78 -17.52 -10.80
N GLY A 96 -6.13 -17.75 -9.65
CA GLY A 96 -6.44 -18.90 -8.79
C GLY A 96 -7.87 -18.86 -8.24
N ALA A 97 -8.37 -17.69 -7.86
CA ALA A 97 -9.74 -17.52 -7.40
C ALA A 97 -10.75 -17.80 -8.52
N VAL A 98 -10.52 -17.25 -9.71
CA VAL A 98 -11.36 -17.54 -10.90
C VAL A 98 -11.35 -19.03 -11.24
N MET A 99 -10.18 -19.66 -11.22
CA MET A 99 -10.06 -21.10 -11.48
C MET A 99 -10.80 -21.93 -10.43
N ALA A 100 -10.73 -21.54 -9.15
CA ALA A 100 -11.49 -22.18 -8.08
C ALA A 100 -13.01 -22.08 -8.31
N ALA A 101 -13.52 -20.97 -8.82
CA ALA A 101 -14.93 -20.84 -9.18
C ALA A 101 -15.34 -21.79 -10.32
N ASN A 102 -14.48 -21.92 -11.34
CA ASN A 102 -14.70 -22.82 -12.48
C ASN A 102 -14.77 -24.29 -12.03
N VAL A 103 -13.89 -24.70 -11.13
CA VAL A 103 -13.86 -26.09 -10.61
C VAL A 103 -15.02 -26.36 -9.65
N LEU A 104 -15.39 -25.38 -8.81
CA LEU A 104 -16.55 -25.52 -7.93
C LEU A 104 -17.87 -25.57 -8.71
N ASN A 105 -17.95 -24.85 -9.84
CA ASN A 105 -19.07 -24.84 -10.78
C ASN A 105 -20.44 -24.60 -10.13
N SER A 106 -20.49 -23.81 -9.05
CA SER A 106 -21.75 -23.43 -8.40
C SER A 106 -22.19 -22.04 -8.87
N GLN A 107 -23.50 -21.79 -8.94
CA GLN A 107 -24.04 -20.49 -9.33
C GLN A 107 -23.54 -19.35 -8.43
N ILE A 108 -23.33 -19.64 -7.13
CA ILE A 108 -22.76 -18.69 -6.18
C ILE A 108 -21.30 -18.41 -6.54
N ALA A 109 -20.48 -19.45 -6.75
CA ALA A 109 -19.07 -19.29 -7.08
C ALA A 109 -18.87 -18.53 -8.40
N ILE A 110 -19.68 -18.83 -9.43
CA ILE A 110 -19.64 -18.14 -10.72
C ILE A 110 -19.96 -16.65 -10.54
N LYS A 111 -21.07 -16.30 -9.87
CA LYS A 111 -21.45 -14.90 -9.65
C LYS A 111 -20.41 -14.14 -8.81
N THR A 112 -19.94 -14.76 -7.73
CA THR A 112 -18.94 -14.12 -6.86
C THR A 112 -17.58 -14.01 -7.54
N SER A 113 -17.20 -14.90 -8.46
CA SER A 113 -15.95 -14.80 -9.21
C SER A 113 -15.84 -13.49 -10.00
N ILE A 114 -16.96 -13.02 -10.57
CA ILE A 114 -17.03 -11.73 -11.27
C ILE A 114 -16.77 -10.58 -10.29
N MET A 115 -17.31 -10.67 -9.07
CA MET A 115 -17.04 -9.68 -8.02
C MET A 115 -15.58 -9.71 -7.56
N VAL A 116 -14.98 -10.91 -7.47
CA VAL A 116 -13.56 -11.10 -7.15
C VAL A 116 -12.67 -10.43 -8.18
N VAL A 117 -12.87 -10.71 -9.47
CA VAL A 117 -12.13 -10.06 -10.56
C VAL A 117 -12.25 -8.53 -10.47
N ARG A 118 -13.47 -8.01 -10.34
CA ARG A 118 -13.70 -6.56 -10.19
C ARG A 118 -12.96 -5.97 -8.98
N ALA A 119 -12.95 -6.67 -7.86
CA ALA A 119 -12.25 -6.23 -6.65
C ALA A 119 -10.73 -6.23 -6.84
N PHE A 120 -10.16 -7.23 -7.53
CA PHE A 120 -8.73 -7.25 -7.86
C PHE A 120 -8.33 -6.13 -8.81
N ILE A 121 -9.15 -5.83 -9.82
CA ILE A 121 -8.93 -4.69 -10.72
C ILE A 121 -8.93 -3.38 -9.92
N ARG A 122 -9.94 -3.15 -9.06
CA ARG A 122 -9.99 -1.96 -8.20
C ARG A 122 -8.77 -1.87 -7.26
N ALA A 123 -8.33 -2.98 -6.70
CA ALA A 123 -7.14 -3.00 -5.84
C ALA A 123 -5.86 -2.60 -6.59
N ARG A 124 -5.74 -2.93 -7.88
CA ARG A 124 -4.63 -2.49 -8.75
C ARG A 124 -4.72 -1.01 -9.09
N GLU A 125 -5.91 -0.51 -9.43
CA GLU A 125 -6.15 0.91 -9.72
C GLU A 125 -5.75 1.79 -8.53
N ILE A 126 -6.22 1.45 -7.33
CA ILE A 126 -5.87 2.17 -6.09
C ILE A 126 -4.36 2.18 -5.87
N LEU A 127 -3.67 1.04 -6.04
CA LEU A 127 -2.21 0.99 -5.91
C LEU A 127 -1.49 1.89 -6.93
N ALA A 128 -1.97 1.94 -8.17
CA ALA A 128 -1.42 2.82 -9.20
C ALA A 128 -1.61 4.30 -8.84
N GLU A 129 -2.80 4.68 -8.38
CA GLU A 129 -3.10 6.04 -7.92
C GLU A 129 -2.19 6.46 -6.75
N HIS A 130 -1.98 5.57 -5.76
CA HIS A 130 -1.07 5.83 -4.65
C HIS A 130 0.38 6.03 -5.10
N LEU A 131 0.85 5.27 -6.10
CA LEU A 131 2.19 5.44 -6.65
C LEU A 131 2.35 6.78 -7.37
N GLU A 132 1.32 7.22 -8.12
CA GLU A 132 1.31 8.54 -8.72
C GLU A 132 1.31 9.66 -7.67
N LEU A 133 0.52 9.51 -6.60
CA LEU A 133 0.48 10.45 -5.50
C LEU A 133 1.84 10.57 -4.81
N LYS A 134 2.50 9.44 -4.53
CA LYS A 134 3.86 9.42 -3.97
C LYS A 134 4.85 10.19 -4.86
N ARG A 135 4.84 9.94 -6.17
CA ARG A 135 5.69 10.68 -7.11
C ARG A 135 5.41 12.18 -7.13
N ARG A 136 4.14 12.58 -6.98
CA ARG A 136 3.78 14.02 -6.87
C ARG A 136 4.31 14.61 -5.58
N LEU A 137 4.23 13.88 -4.47
CA LEU A 137 4.76 14.29 -3.17
C LEU A 137 6.29 14.46 -3.22
N ASP A 138 7.01 13.46 -3.74
CA ASP A 138 8.48 13.52 -3.88
C ASP A 138 8.92 14.76 -4.69
N ARG A 139 8.18 15.09 -5.76
CA ARG A 139 8.43 16.31 -6.55
C ARG A 139 8.16 17.60 -5.78
N LEU A 140 7.13 17.63 -4.94
CA LEU A 140 6.83 18.79 -4.10
C LEU A 140 7.92 18.96 -3.04
N GLU A 141 8.34 17.88 -2.38
CA GLU A 141 9.43 17.91 -1.41
C GLU A 141 10.72 18.45 -2.03
N GLN A 142 11.08 18.01 -3.24
CA GLN A 142 12.25 18.53 -3.95
C GLN A 142 12.13 20.03 -4.28
N ARG A 143 10.96 20.48 -4.73
CA ARG A 143 10.73 21.92 -5.02
C ARG A 143 10.83 22.77 -3.77
N VAL A 144 10.28 22.29 -2.65
CA VAL A 144 10.33 22.98 -1.36
C VAL A 144 11.78 23.03 -0.84
N ALA A 145 12.50 21.91 -0.90
CA ALA A 145 13.90 21.85 -0.50
C ALA A 145 14.77 22.82 -1.32
N LYS A 146 14.55 22.87 -2.64
CA LYS A 146 15.23 23.84 -3.52
C LYS A 146 14.89 25.28 -3.13
N GLY A 147 13.62 25.60 -2.92
CA GLY A 147 13.22 26.95 -2.51
C GLY A 147 13.86 27.39 -1.18
N PHE A 148 14.02 26.48 -0.22
CA PHE A 148 14.75 26.79 1.01
C PHE A 148 16.25 27.05 0.77
N GLN A 149 16.89 26.29 -0.12
CA GLN A 149 18.29 26.52 -0.50
C GLN A 149 18.45 27.88 -1.17
N ASP A 150 17.62 28.17 -2.18
CA ASP A 150 17.65 29.44 -2.91
C ASP A 150 17.45 30.62 -1.93
N ASN A 151 16.49 30.52 -1.00
CA ASN A 151 16.25 31.56 0.02
C ASN A 151 17.42 31.72 1.01
N GLU A 152 18.07 30.64 1.43
CA GLU A 152 19.22 30.70 2.34
C GLU A 152 20.41 31.42 1.68
N GLU A 153 20.65 31.16 0.39
CA GLU A 153 21.67 31.86 -0.40
C GLU A 153 21.38 33.37 -0.50
N GLU A 154 20.12 33.75 -0.79
CA GLU A 154 19.69 35.15 -0.82
C GLU A 154 19.85 35.84 0.54
N LEU A 155 19.46 35.18 1.63
CA LEU A 155 19.61 35.72 2.99
C LEU A 155 21.08 35.93 3.36
N GLN A 156 21.97 35.03 2.96
CA GLN A 156 23.41 35.18 3.16
C GLN A 156 23.97 36.37 2.38
N ALA A 157 23.55 36.56 1.12
CA ALA A 157 23.94 37.70 0.31
C ALA A 157 23.47 39.03 0.92
N ILE A 158 22.21 39.10 1.38
CA ILE A 158 21.66 40.27 2.08
C ILE A 158 22.46 40.54 3.36
N ARG A 159 22.74 39.51 4.15
CA ARG A 159 23.51 39.65 5.39
C ARG A 159 24.91 40.21 5.13
N PHE A 160 25.59 39.71 4.11
CA PHE A 160 26.90 40.22 3.70
C PHE A 160 26.83 41.69 3.27
N ALA A 161 25.84 42.08 2.47
CA ALA A 161 25.66 43.46 2.05
C ALA A 161 25.41 44.42 3.23
N ILE A 162 24.61 43.99 4.21
CA ILE A 162 24.38 44.77 5.45
C ILE A 162 25.69 44.93 6.24
N GLN A 163 26.51 43.87 6.35
CA GLN A 163 27.80 43.96 7.04
C GLN A 163 28.74 44.97 6.38
N GLN A 164 28.83 44.98 5.05
CA GLN A 164 29.64 45.95 4.30
C GLN A 164 29.20 47.39 4.52
N LEU A 165 27.90 47.65 4.70
CA LEU A 165 27.37 48.99 5.02
C LEU A 165 27.63 49.40 6.49
N MET A 166 27.82 48.42 7.38
CA MET A 166 28.10 48.64 8.80
C MET A 166 29.60 48.77 9.11
N GLU A 167 30.49 48.43 8.18
CA GLU A 167 31.93 48.60 8.36
C GLU A 167 32.29 50.11 8.40
N PRO A 168 32.95 50.60 9.46
CA PRO A 168 33.30 52.00 9.57
C PRO A 168 34.30 52.37 8.45
N PRO A 169 34.21 53.59 7.88
CA PRO A 169 35.10 53.98 6.79
C PRO A 169 36.56 53.89 7.24
N GLU A 170 37.42 53.33 6.40
CA GLU A 170 38.85 53.21 6.68
C GLU A 170 39.39 54.56 7.18
N PRO A 171 40.18 54.57 8.27
CA PRO A 171 40.74 55.81 8.78
C PRO A 171 41.59 56.46 7.70
N LYS A 172 41.09 57.57 7.13
CA LYS A 172 41.80 58.33 6.11
C LYS A 172 43.16 58.71 6.67
N THR A 173 44.23 58.07 6.20
CA THR A 173 45.61 58.49 6.49
C THR A 173 45.77 59.91 5.99
N LYS A 174 45.76 60.88 6.92
CA LYS A 174 46.02 62.28 6.61
C LYS A 174 47.44 62.36 6.05
N LYS A 175 47.59 62.61 4.74
CA LYS A 175 48.88 63.01 4.17
C LYS A 175 49.33 64.27 4.92
N PRO A 176 50.55 64.33 5.49
CA PRO A 176 51.02 65.54 6.14
C PRO A 176 51.12 66.63 5.07
N LEU A 177 50.33 67.70 5.22
CA LEU A 177 50.49 68.92 4.44
C LEU A 177 51.79 69.61 4.90
N GLY A 178 52.91 69.17 4.36
CA GLY A 178 54.18 69.90 4.43
C GLY A 178 54.25 70.90 3.30
N PHE A 179 53.97 72.18 3.60
CA PHE A 179 54.42 73.27 2.73
C PHE A 179 55.93 73.42 2.91
N GLY A 180 56.69 72.83 1.99
CA GLY A 180 58.08 73.24 1.80
C GLY A 180 58.10 74.70 1.32
N ARG A 181 58.74 75.58 2.07
CA ARG A 181 59.34 76.79 1.51
C ARG A 181 60.85 76.61 1.54
N GLU A 182 61.40 76.40 0.36
CA GLU A 182 62.80 76.67 0.04
C GLU A 182 63.08 78.16 0.26
N LYS A 183 64.06 78.45 1.11
CA LYS A 183 65.25 79.31 0.92
C LYS A 183 65.77 79.82 2.25
#